data_AF-A0A844G2J8-F1
#
_entry.id   AF-A0A844G2J8-F1
#
_cell.length_a   1.000
_cell.length_b   1.000
_cell.length_c   1.000
_cell.angle_alpha   90.00
_cell.angle_beta   90.00
_cell.angle_gamma   90.00
#
_symmetry.space_group_name_H-M   'P 1'
#
loop_
_entity.id
_entity.type
_entity.pdbx_description
1 polymer ?
#
loop_
_entity_poly.entity_id
_entity_poly.type
_entity_poly.pdbx_seq_one_letter_code
_entity_poly.pdbx_strand_id
1 'polypeptide(L)' 'MDTEVRVKKGEIIDRALRRLKKKLDKEGTLKELRNRRHYEKPSEVKRREAKQRHR' A
#
# COMPACT_ATOMS: atom_id res chain seq x y z
N MET A 1 1.80 -4.60 9.65
CA MET A 1 0.49 -4.79 10.30
C MET A 1 0.36 -3.93 11.55
N ASP A 2 0.72 -2.65 11.47
CA ASP A 2 0.42 -1.64 12.50
C ASP A 2 0.32 -0.29 11.79
N THR A 3 -0.77 -0.10 11.03
CA THR A 3 -1.02 1.15 10.31
C THR A 3 -1.56 2.25 11.24
N GLU A 4 -1.05 2.29 12.46
CA GLU A 4 -1.36 3.33 13.43
C GLU A 4 -0.41 4.53 13.25
N VAL A 5 -0.99 5.73 13.26
CA VAL A 5 -0.27 7.00 13.25
C VAL A 5 -0.59 7.69 14.57
N ARG A 6 0.41 7.78 15.46
CA ARG A 6 0.29 8.50 16.72
C ARG A 6 0.22 10.00 16.43
N VAL A 7 -0.88 10.63 16.84
CA VAL A 7 -1.12 12.06 16.67
C VAL A 7 -0.83 12.75 18.02
N LYS A 8 -0.06 13.84 18.02
CA LYS A 8 0.18 14.65 19.24
C LYS A 8 -0.96 15.66 19.43
N LYS A 9 -1.34 15.96 20.68
CA LYS A 9 -2.30 17.04 20.99
C LYS A 9 -1.72 18.38 20.50
N GLY A 10 -2.38 19.02 19.53
CA GLY A 10 -1.91 20.24 18.86
C GLY A 10 -1.54 20.07 17.39
N GLU A 11 -1.60 18.84 16.84
CA GLU A 11 -1.35 18.60 15.42
C GLU A 11 -2.59 18.88 14.55
N ILE A 12 -2.37 19.49 13.39
CA ILE A 12 -3.43 19.68 12.37
C ILE A 12 -3.81 18.29 11.82
N ILE A 13 -5.10 17.95 11.90
CA ILE A 13 -5.66 16.64 11.50
C ILE A 13 -5.22 16.23 10.09
N ASP A 14 -5.18 17.18 9.14
CA ASP A 14 -4.73 16.95 7.76
C ASP A 14 -3.30 16.38 7.66
N ARG A 15 -2.39 16.78 8.54
CA ARG A 15 -1.02 16.25 8.52
C ARG A 15 -0.98 14.80 8.98
N ALA A 16 -1.80 14.45 9.97
CA ALA A 16 -1.94 13.06 10.41
C ALA A 16 -2.53 12.18 9.31
N LEU A 17 -3.57 12.66 8.62
CA LEU A 17 -4.19 11.97 7.48
C LEU A 17 -3.21 11.77 6.32
N ARG A 18 -2.40 12.78 5.98
CA ARG A 18 -1.37 12.64 4.94
C ARG A 18 -0.31 11.59 5.29
N ARG A 19 0.14 11.55 6.56
CA ARG A 19 1.10 10.52 7.00
C ARG A 19 0.48 9.12 6.95
N LEU A 20 -0.77 8.99 7.36
CA LEU A 20 -1.51 7.72 7.28
C LEU A 20 -1.62 7.24 5.84
N LYS A 21 -2.04 8.12 4.92
CA LYS A 21 -2.12 7.81 3.49
C LYS A 21 -0.77 7.37 2.93
N LYS A 22 0.32 8.09 3.26
CA LYS A 22 1.67 7.72 2.81
C LYS A 22 2.15 6.38 3.38
N LYS A 23 1.79 6.05 4.63
CA LYS A 23 2.04 4.73 5.22
C LYS A 23 1.27 3.63 4.47
N LEU A 24 -0.01 3.84 4.19
CA LEU A 24 -0.86 2.91 3.43
C LEU A 24 -0.34 2.68 2.00
N ASP A 25 0.10 3.75 1.33
CA ASP A 25 0.70 3.65 0.00
C ASP A 25 2.02 2.87 0.01
N LYS A 26 2.85 3.07 1.06
CA LYS A 26 4.13 2.37 1.23
C LYS A 26 3.94 0.89 1.58
N GLU A 27 2.95 0.58 2.42
CA GLU A 27 2.62 -0.80 2.79
C GLU A 27 2.01 -1.57 1.60
N GLY A 28 1.53 -0.86 0.57
CA GLY A 28 1.06 -1.48 -0.67
C GLY A 28 -0.23 -2.30 -0.49
N THR A 29 -0.89 -2.16 0.66
CA THR A 29 -2.02 -3.00 1.10
C THR A 29 -3.17 -2.97 0.09
N LEU A 30 -3.47 -1.80 -0.49
CA LEU A 30 -4.50 -1.65 -1.52
C LEU A 30 -4.13 -2.37 -2.83
N LYS A 31 -2.85 -2.37 -3.19
CA LYS A 31 -2.35 -3.07 -4.39
C LYS A 31 -2.41 -4.57 -4.19
N GLU A 32 -2.04 -5.04 -3.00
CA GLU A 32 -2.10 -6.45 -2.63
C GLU A 32 -3.54 -6.97 -2.59
N LEU A 33 -4.45 -6.22 -1.95
CA LEU A 33 -5.89 -6.51 -1.97
C LEU A 33 -6.43 -6.63 -3.40
N ARG A 34 -6.06 -5.70 -4.30
CA ARG A 34 -6.47 -5.78 -5.71
C ARG A 34 -5.94 -7.01 -6.43
N ASN A 35 -4.68 -7.38 -6.20
CA ASN A 35 -4.07 -8.57 -6.81
C ASN A 35 -4.71 -9.87 -6.27
N ARG A 36 -5.18 -9.88 -5.02
CA ARG A 36 -5.81 -11.04 -4.38
C ARG A 36 -7.31 -11.19 -4.67
N ARG A 37 -7.95 -10.23 -5.35
CA ARG A 37 -9.41 -10.28 -5.66
C ARG A 37 -9.79 -11.44 -6.58
N HIS A 38 -8.88 -11.89 -7.43
CA HIS A 38 -9.09 -12.98 -8.37
C HIS A 38 -7.84 -13.84 -8.44
N TYR A 39 -8.01 -15.10 -8.80
CA TYR A 39 -6.88 -16.00 -9.03
C TYR A 39 -6.08 -15.53 -10.25
N GLU A 40 -4.80 -15.21 -10.04
CA GLU A 40 -3.84 -14.92 -11.09
C GLU A 40 -2.96 -16.17 -11.30
N LYS A 41 -2.86 -16.65 -12.55
CA LYS A 41 -2.00 -17.80 -12.86
C LYS A 41 -0.54 -17.50 -12.49
N PRO A 42 0.26 -18.48 -12.04
CA PRO A 42 1.65 -18.24 -11.63
C PRO A 42 2.52 -17.59 -12.71
N SER A 43 2.26 -17.89 -13.99
CA SER A 43 2.93 -17.25 -15.13
C SER A 43 2.63 -15.75 -15.24
N GLU A 44 1.40 -15.36 -14.97
CA GLU A 44 0.94 -13.97 -15.03
C GLU A 44 1.52 -13.16 -13.87
N VAL A 45 1.58 -13.74 -12.67
CA VAL A 45 2.26 -13.15 -11.50
C VAL A 45 3.72 -12.82 -11.85
N LYS A 46 4.48 -13.81 -12.36
CA LYS A 46 5.88 -13.62 -12.77
C LYS A 46 6.04 -12.52 -13.82
N ARG A 47 5.15 -12.47 -14.82
CA ARG A 47 5.16 -11.44 -15.87
C ARG A 47 4.89 -10.04 -15.30
N ARG A 48 3.95 -9.92 -14.36
CA ARG A 48 3.60 -8.67 -13.68
C ARG A 48 4.75 -8.17 -12.80
N GLU A 49 5.42 -9.07 -12.09
CA GLU A 49 6.60 -8.75 -11.28
C GLU A 49 7.79 -8.31 -12.13
N ALA A 50 8.07 -9.01 -13.24
CA ALA A 50 9.13 -8.64 -14.18
C ALA A 50 8.90 -7.24 -14.77
N LYS A 51 7.65 -6.92 -15.16
CA LYS A 51 7.28 -5.56 -15.62
C LYS A 51 7.45 -4.49 -14.54
N GLN A 52 7.18 -4.81 -13.28
CA GLN A 52 7.36 -3.86 -12.17
C GLN A 52 8.83 -3.64 -11.83
N ARG A 53 9.69 -4.65 -11.98
CA ARG A 53 11.13 -4.55 -11.72
C ARG A 53 11.87 -3.73 -12.79
N HIS A 54 11.37 -3.74 -14.02
CA HIS A 54 11.93 -2.98 -15.14
C HIS A 54 11.47 -1.52 -15.20
N ARG A 55 10.63 -1.08 -14.26
CA ARG A 55 10.03 0.25 -14.22
C ARG A 55 10.54 1.03 -13.02
#